data_AF-A0A422N6S4-F1
#
_entry.id   AF-A0A422N6S4-F1
#
_cell.length_a   1.000
_cell.length_b   1.000
_cell.length_c   1.000
_cell.angle_alpha   90.00
_cell.angle_beta   90.00
_cell.angle_gamma   90.00
#
_symmetry.space_group_name_H-M   'P 1'
#
loop_
_entity.id
_entity.type
_entity.pdbx_description
1 polymer ?
#
loop_
_entity_poly.entity_id
_entity_poly.type
_entity_poly.pdbx_seq_one_letter_code
_entity_poly.pdbx_strand_id
1 'polypeptide(L)'
;MMGVVIQRPERYVTDPELRGTILRLPAYQKYALLFDTYNLMEHRVGNLQDWRDFHQKGIVAAITRRKLNAALEVAEVLERAWRVKEIARRPLPEGFYDSVLKARWSHVLGFPEGEGGDEAEMRMEVKAGQAPAQSWEYKMQGTTLRPVNDAGQFTAPRPR
;
A
#
# COMPACT_ATOMS: atom_id res chain seq x y z
N MET A 1 -36.05 12.31 25.76
CA MET A 1 -35.06 11.49 26.52
C MET A 1 -34.77 10.12 25.89
N MET A 2 -35.61 9.58 24.99
CA MET A 2 -35.40 8.24 24.38
C MET A 2 -34.17 8.10 23.46
N GLY A 3 -33.70 9.17 22.83
CA GLY A 3 -32.55 9.12 21.91
C GLY A 3 -31.21 8.76 22.56
N VAL A 4 -31.01 9.11 23.84
CA VAL A 4 -29.74 8.88 24.54
C VAL A 4 -29.56 7.41 24.92
N VAL A 5 -30.66 6.73 25.25
CA VAL A 5 -30.68 5.29 25.55
C VAL A 5 -30.32 4.46 24.32
N ILE A 6 -30.78 4.89 23.15
CA ILE A 6 -30.52 4.19 21.87
C ILE A 6 -29.05 4.29 21.46
N GLN A 7 -28.43 5.46 21.64
CA GLN A 7 -27.03 5.69 21.29
C GLN A 7 -26.06 4.95 22.22
N ARG A 8 -26.38 4.90 23.52
CA ARG A 8 -25.51 4.35 24.58
C ARG A 8 -26.28 3.44 25.53
N PRO A 9 -26.84 2.32 25.04
CA PRO A 9 -27.63 1.41 25.87
C PRO A 9 -26.80 0.83 27.04
N GLU A 10 -25.48 0.76 26.91
CA GLU A 10 -24.57 0.37 27.99
C GLU A 10 -24.62 1.28 29.23
N ARG A 11 -25.09 2.52 29.10
CA ARG A 11 -25.26 3.44 30.23
C ARG A 11 -26.55 3.21 31.01
N TYR A 12 -27.53 2.53 30.42
CA TYR A 12 -28.88 2.37 30.98
C TYR A 12 -29.22 0.91 31.25
N VAL A 13 -28.62 -0.03 30.53
CA VAL A 13 -28.75 -1.47 30.72
C VAL A 13 -27.40 -2.02 31.14
N THR A 14 -27.23 -2.14 32.46
CA THR A 14 -25.98 -2.61 33.08
C THR A 14 -25.75 -4.10 32.82
N ASP A 15 -26.82 -4.90 32.82
CA ASP A 15 -26.76 -6.33 32.52
C ASP A 15 -26.33 -6.60 31.07
N PRO A 16 -25.18 -7.28 30.85
CA PRO A 16 -24.66 -7.55 29.51
C PRO A 16 -25.50 -8.54 28.70
N GLU A 17 -26.16 -9.53 29.32
CA GLU A 17 -26.98 -10.51 28.59
C GLU A 17 -28.29 -9.87 28.12
N LEU A 18 -28.96 -9.14 29.02
CA LEU A 18 -30.16 -8.39 28.69
C LEU A 18 -29.88 -7.33 27.63
N ARG A 19 -28.77 -6.59 27.75
CA ARG A 19 -28.35 -5.61 26.75
C ARG A 19 -28.11 -6.26 25.39
N GLY A 20 -27.41 -7.40 25.37
CA GLY A 20 -27.17 -8.16 24.15
C GLY A 20 -28.48 -8.59 23.47
N THR A 21 -29.46 -9.01 24.26
CA THR A 21 -30.79 -9.42 23.79
C THR A 21 -31.54 -8.24 23.19
N ILE A 22 -31.58 -7.09 23.88
CA ILE A 22 -32.23 -5.86 23.42
C ILE A 22 -31.62 -5.37 22.09
N LEU A 23 -30.29 -5.36 21.98
CA LEU A 23 -29.59 -4.94 20.76
C LEU A 23 -29.90 -5.83 19.54
N ARG A 24 -30.28 -7.09 19.78
CA ARG A 24 -30.67 -8.04 18.72
C ARG A 24 -32.13 -7.93 18.32
N LEU A 25 -32.97 -7.24 19.10
CA LEU A 25 -34.39 -7.10 18.77
C LEU A 25 -34.57 -6.27 17.49
N PRO A 26 -35.36 -6.77 16.50
CA PRO A 26 -35.61 -6.04 15.25
C PRO A 26 -36.21 -4.65 15.47
N ALA A 27 -37.09 -4.51 16.46
CA ALA A 27 -37.70 -3.22 16.81
C ALA A 27 -36.64 -2.21 17.26
N TYR A 28 -35.73 -2.61 18.15
CA TYR A 28 -34.64 -1.75 18.63
C TYR A 28 -33.74 -1.32 17.48
N GLN A 29 -33.36 -2.25 16.60
CA GLN A 29 -32.55 -1.93 15.42
C GLN A 29 -33.22 -0.93 14.50
N LYS A 30 -34.52 -1.06 14.26
CA LYS A 30 -35.30 -0.11 13.44
C LYS A 30 -35.29 1.29 14.04
N TYR A 31 -35.52 1.42 15.35
CA TYR A 31 -35.48 2.71 16.04
C TYR A 31 -34.07 3.31 16.09
N ALA A 32 -33.05 2.48 16.30
CA ALA A 32 -31.65 2.91 16.26
C ALA A 32 -31.27 3.48 14.90
N LEU A 33 -31.63 2.78 13.81
CA LEU A 33 -31.39 3.28 12.46
C LEU A 33 -32.11 4.59 12.18
N LEU A 34 -33.38 4.72 12.56
CA LEU A 34 -34.13 5.97 12.36
C LEU A 34 -33.48 7.14 13.10
N PHE A 35 -33.08 6.94 14.35
CA PHE A 35 -32.42 7.97 15.14
C PHE A 35 -31.05 8.34 14.57
N ASP A 36 -30.28 7.35 14.14
CA ASP A 36 -28.98 7.57 13.50
C ASP A 36 -29.11 8.38 12.21
N THR A 37 -30.12 8.09 11.38
CA THR A 37 -30.37 8.87 10.16
C THR A 37 -30.69 10.33 10.47
N TYR A 38 -31.48 10.59 11.51
CA TYR A 38 -31.78 11.95 11.94
C TYR A 38 -30.52 12.70 12.39
N ASN A 39 -29.68 12.07 13.21
CA ASN A 39 -28.45 12.70 13.69
C ASN A 39 -27.47 12.97 12.55
N LEU A 40 -27.30 12.02 11.62
CA LEU A 40 -26.44 12.23 10.46
C LEU A 40 -26.93 13.43 9.63
N MET A 41 -28.25 13.56 9.42
CA MET A 41 -28.84 14.71 8.72
C MET A 41 -28.64 16.03 9.47
N GLU A 42 -28.88 16.05 10.79
CA GLU A 42 -28.68 17.22 11.64
C GLU A 42 -27.23 17.72 11.61
N HIS A 43 -26.27 16.78 11.60
CA HIS A 43 -24.84 17.05 11.52
C HIS A 43 -24.31 17.19 10.09
N ARG A 44 -25.19 17.23 9.07
CA ARG A 44 -24.84 17.36 7.64
C ARG A 44 -23.88 16.29 7.12
N VAL A 45 -23.96 15.08 7.67
CA VAL A 45 -23.21 13.92 7.20
C VAL A 45 -24.05 13.19 6.15
N GLY A 46 -23.89 13.55 4.87
CA GLY A 46 -24.70 13.03 3.78
C GLY A 46 -24.10 11.83 3.05
N ASN A 47 -22.78 11.66 3.10
CA ASN A 47 -22.08 10.59 2.38
C ASN A 47 -20.88 10.03 3.18
N LEU A 48 -20.19 9.02 2.62
CA LEU A 48 -19.03 8.38 3.28
C LEU A 48 -17.82 9.31 3.43
N GLN A 49 -17.67 10.30 2.55
CA GLN A 49 -16.60 11.29 2.64
C GLN A 49 -16.87 12.29 3.77
N ASP A 50 -18.10 12.80 3.88
CA ASP A 50 -18.53 13.60 5.02
C ASP A 50 -18.37 12.80 6.31
N TRP A 51 -18.75 11.52 6.29
CA TRP A 51 -18.54 10.63 7.42
C TRP A 51 -17.05 10.58 7.75
N ARG A 52 -16.15 10.24 6.81
CA ARG A 52 -14.69 10.17 7.04
C ARG A 52 -14.18 11.40 7.79
N ASP A 53 -14.55 12.58 7.34
CA ASP A 53 -14.05 13.85 7.85
C ASP A 53 -14.76 14.29 9.16
N PHE A 54 -15.88 13.66 9.51
CA PHE A 54 -16.65 13.95 10.72
C PHE A 54 -16.04 13.33 11.98
N HIS A 55 -15.67 14.15 12.96
CA HIS A 55 -15.00 13.70 14.19
C HIS A 55 -15.92 13.05 15.23
N GLN A 56 -17.17 13.51 15.38
CA GLN A 56 -18.05 13.11 16.48
C GLN A 56 -18.82 11.81 16.18
N LYS A 57 -18.10 10.70 15.97
CA LYS A 57 -18.71 9.40 15.61
C LYS A 57 -19.69 8.84 16.64
N GLY A 58 -19.73 9.40 17.85
CA GLY A 58 -20.60 8.98 18.94
C GLY A 58 -22.06 9.41 18.81
N ILE A 59 -22.41 10.18 17.78
CA ILE A 59 -23.80 10.60 17.52
C ILE A 59 -24.69 9.45 17.02
N VAL A 60 -24.09 8.40 16.43
CA VAL A 60 -24.82 7.23 15.96
C VAL A 60 -24.59 6.04 16.87
N ALA A 61 -25.53 5.10 16.89
CA ALA A 61 -25.41 3.86 17.62
C ALA A 61 -24.16 3.07 17.18
N ALA A 62 -23.59 2.31 18.11
CA ALA A 62 -22.34 1.58 17.90
C ALA A 62 -22.39 0.62 16.69
N ILE A 63 -23.56 0.04 16.40
CA ILE A 63 -23.77 -0.87 15.27
C ILE A 63 -23.64 -0.12 13.95
N THR A 64 -24.32 1.01 13.81
CA THR A 64 -24.28 1.86 12.60
C THR A 64 -22.89 2.43 12.37
N ARG A 65 -22.25 2.93 13.44
CA ARG A 65 -20.85 3.38 13.39
C ARG A 65 -19.91 2.31 12.83
N ARG A 66 -20.03 1.07 13.34
CA ARG A 66 -19.21 -0.06 12.89
C ARG A 66 -19.43 -0.35 11.40
N LYS A 67 -20.69 -0.34 10.94
CA LYS A 67 -21.02 -0.54 9.52
C LYS A 67 -20.45 0.56 8.62
N LEU A 68 -20.61 1.83 9.00
CA LEU A 68 -20.08 2.96 8.24
C LEU A 68 -18.55 2.93 8.15
N ASN A 69 -17.86 2.61 9.26
CA ASN A 69 -16.42 2.48 9.27
C ASN A 69 -15.93 1.32 8.38
N ALA A 70 -16.59 0.17 8.42
CA ALA A 70 -16.26 -0.96 7.54
C ALA A 70 -16.49 -0.61 6.06
N ALA A 71 -17.58 0.07 5.73
CA ALA A 71 -17.85 0.54 4.37
C ALA A 71 -16.80 1.56 3.90
N LEU A 72 -16.38 2.48 4.78
CA LEU A 72 -15.33 3.46 4.49
C LEU A 72 -13.98 2.78 4.21
N GLU A 73 -13.58 1.80 5.03
CA GLU A 73 -12.34 1.05 4.82
C GLU A 73 -12.31 0.35 3.46
N VAL A 74 -13.41 -0.33 3.09
CA VAL A 74 -13.55 -0.97 1.78
C VAL A 74 -13.46 0.06 0.65
N ALA A 75 -14.12 1.21 0.78
CA ALA A 75 -14.09 2.27 -0.21
C ALA A 75 -12.66 2.83 -0.40
N GLU A 76 -11.91 3.05 0.68
CA GLU A 76 -10.52 3.52 0.60
C GLU A 76 -9.59 2.53 -0.08
N VAL A 77 -9.73 1.23 0.21
CA VAL A 77 -8.95 0.17 -0.45
C VAL A 77 -9.21 0.16 -1.95
N LEU A 78 -10.48 0.24 -2.35
CA LEU A 78 -10.87 0.28 -3.75
C LEU A 78 -10.34 1.54 -4.45
N GLU A 79 -10.42 2.71 -3.80
CA GLU A 79 -9.91 3.96 -4.35
C GLU A 79 -8.40 3.90 -4.58
N ARG A 80 -7.63 3.39 -3.60
CA ARG A 80 -6.17 3.21 -3.73
C ARG A 80 -5.84 2.26 -4.87
N ALA A 81 -6.53 1.12 -4.98
CA ALA A 81 -6.33 0.16 -6.06
C ALA A 81 -6.62 0.78 -7.43
N TRP A 82 -7.68 1.59 -7.53
CA TRP A 82 -8.01 2.33 -8.74
C TRP A 82 -6.93 3.34 -9.12
N ARG A 83 -6.42 4.12 -8.18
CA ARG A 83 -5.33 5.09 -8.43
C ARG A 83 -4.07 4.39 -8.97
N VAL A 84 -3.68 3.26 -8.38
CA VAL A 84 -2.53 2.47 -8.87
C VAL A 84 -2.77 1.98 -10.30
N LYS A 85 -3.95 1.43 -10.57
CA LYS A 85 -4.33 0.97 -11.90
C LYS A 85 -4.38 2.10 -12.92
N GLU A 86 -4.87 3.27 -12.53
CA GLU A 86 -4.91 4.47 -13.36
C GLU A 86 -3.50 4.92 -13.74
N ILE A 87 -2.58 5.01 -12.77
CA ILE A 87 -1.17 5.35 -13.01
C ILE A 87 -0.54 4.34 -13.97
N ALA A 88 -0.76 3.03 -13.75
CA ALA A 88 -0.23 1.98 -14.62
C ALA A 88 -0.77 2.02 -16.06
N ARG A 89 -1.94 2.63 -16.29
CA ARG A 89 -2.54 2.79 -17.62
C ARG A 89 -2.06 4.05 -18.35
N ARG A 90 -1.39 4.98 -17.67
CA ARG A 90 -0.88 6.18 -18.31
C ARG A 90 0.24 5.79 -19.28
N PRO A 91 0.25 6.33 -20.50
CA PRO A 91 1.33 6.07 -21.45
C PRO A 91 2.66 6.54 -20.84
N LEU A 92 3.67 5.68 -20.94
CA LEU A 92 5.03 6.04 -20.55
C LEU A 92 5.49 7.21 -21.43
N PRO A 93 6.10 8.26 -20.87
CA PRO A 93 6.69 9.34 -21.66
C PRO A 93 7.68 8.78 -22.68
N GLU A 94 7.73 9.41 -23.85
CA GLU A 94 8.72 9.06 -24.87
C GLU A 94 10.13 9.23 -24.28
N GLY A 95 10.94 8.18 -24.36
CA GLY A 95 12.28 8.16 -23.77
C GLY A 95 12.35 7.87 -22.26
N PHE A 96 11.26 7.42 -21.60
CA PHE A 96 11.32 7.03 -20.18
C PHE A 96 12.42 5.99 -19.86
N TYR A 97 12.76 5.14 -20.85
CA TYR A 97 13.85 4.17 -20.76
C TYR A 97 15.08 4.51 -21.61
N ASP A 98 15.16 5.72 -22.17
CA ASP A 98 16.30 6.10 -23.03
C ASP A 98 17.62 6.05 -22.28
N SER A 99 17.65 6.43 -21.00
CA SER A 99 18.86 6.34 -20.18
C SER A 99 19.33 4.88 -20.01
N VAL A 100 18.40 3.93 -19.86
CA VAL A 100 18.70 2.51 -19.70
C VAL A 100 19.09 1.88 -21.04
N LEU A 101 18.38 2.20 -22.12
CA LEU A 101 18.63 1.66 -23.46
C LEU A 101 19.87 2.26 -24.13
N LYS A 102 20.17 3.53 -23.85
CA LYS A 102 21.37 4.24 -24.35
C LYS A 102 22.55 4.14 -23.38
N ALA A 103 22.41 3.45 -22.25
CA ALA A 103 23.51 3.24 -21.32
C ALA A 103 24.66 2.50 -22.01
N ARG A 104 25.86 3.05 -21.91
CA ARG A 104 27.09 2.39 -22.38
C ARG A 104 27.73 1.64 -21.24
N TRP A 105 28.30 0.49 -21.55
CA TRP A 105 29.01 -0.32 -20.56
C TRP A 105 30.42 0.26 -20.37
N SER A 106 30.91 0.26 -19.15
CA SER A 106 32.30 0.55 -18.79
C SER A 106 32.75 -0.43 -17.72
N HIS A 107 34.03 -0.75 -17.71
CA HIS A 107 34.63 -1.56 -16.65
C HIS A 107 35.96 -0.92 -16.23
N VAL A 108 36.39 -1.20 -15.00
CA VAL A 108 37.64 -0.68 -14.45
C VAL A 108 38.65 -1.81 -14.40
N LEU A 109 39.83 -1.58 -14.97
CA LEU A 109 40.98 -2.47 -14.86
C LEU A 109 41.99 -1.88 -13.88
N GLY A 110 42.48 -2.70 -12.95
CA GLY A 110 43.58 -2.34 -12.07
C GLY A 110 44.89 -2.86 -12.63
N PHE A 111 45.87 -1.99 -12.80
CA PHE A 111 47.24 -2.36 -13.17
C PHE A 111 48.17 -2.09 -11.97
N PRO A 112 48.97 -3.06 -11.53
CA PRO A 112 49.97 -2.82 -10.49
C PRO A 112 51.11 -1.97 -11.07
N GLU A 113 51.40 -0.84 -10.43
CA GLU A 113 52.49 0.05 -10.80
C GLU A 113 53.55 0.00 -9.68
N GLY A 114 54.73 -0.56 -9.97
CA GLY A 114 55.82 -0.76 -9.02
C GLY A 114 56.55 -2.10 -9.16
N GLU A 115 57.87 -2.08 -9.15
CA GLU A 115 58.72 -3.27 -9.28
C GLU A 115 58.86 -3.97 -7.92
N GLY A 116 58.04 -5.01 -7.68
CA GLY A 116 58.32 -6.06 -6.71
C GLY A 116 58.45 -5.67 -5.23
N GLY A 117 57.38 -5.17 -4.62
CA GLY A 117 57.28 -5.02 -3.16
C GLY A 117 55.83 -4.77 -2.72
N ASP A 118 55.52 -5.05 -1.45
CA ASP A 118 54.18 -5.14 -0.83
C ASP A 118 53.28 -3.88 -0.91
N GLU A 119 53.70 -2.83 -1.62
CA GLU A 119 53.00 -1.55 -1.83
C GLU A 119 52.93 -1.20 -3.33
N ALA A 120 52.38 -2.10 -4.15
CA ALA A 120 52.07 -1.79 -5.54
C ALA A 120 50.86 -0.84 -5.60
N GLU A 121 51.07 0.41 -6.05
CA GLU A 121 49.96 1.32 -6.30
C GLU A 121 49.11 0.77 -7.46
N MET A 122 47.80 0.62 -7.24
CA MET A 122 46.88 0.13 -8.26
C MET A 122 46.38 1.29 -9.11
N ARG A 123 46.92 1.43 -10.31
CA ARG A 123 46.37 2.37 -11.29
C ARG A 123 45.05 1.81 -11.82
N MET A 124 43.96 2.52 -11.54
CA MET A 124 42.62 2.22 -12.05
C MET A 124 42.42 2.89 -13.41
N GLU A 125 42.17 2.11 -14.45
CA GLU A 125 41.82 2.63 -15.77
C GLU A 125 40.41 2.20 -16.17
N VAL A 126 39.55 3.18 -16.48
CA VAL A 126 38.20 2.92 -16.99
C VAL A 126 38.28 2.66 -18.48
N LYS A 127 37.91 1.45 -18.90
CA LYS A 127 37.79 1.07 -20.30
C LYS A 127 36.32 0.95 -20.69
N ALA A 128 36.01 1.28 -21.95
CA ALA A 128 34.69 1.00 -22.50
C ALA A 128 34.42 -0.51 -22.41
N GLY A 129 33.24 -0.89 -21.92
CA GLY A 129 32.79 -2.26 -21.88
C GLY A 129 32.45 -2.76 -23.28
N GLN A 130 32.89 -3.97 -23.60
CA GLN A 130 32.52 -4.66 -24.81
C GLN A 130 31.20 -5.40 -24.58
N ALA A 131 30.36 -5.50 -25.63
CA ALA A 131 29.18 -6.35 -25.56
C ALA A 131 29.60 -7.78 -25.20
N PRO A 132 28.88 -8.45 -24.29
CA PRO A 132 29.26 -9.78 -23.87
C PRO A 132 29.04 -10.72 -25.06
N ALA A 133 29.97 -11.65 -25.27
CA ALA A 133 29.85 -12.64 -26.33
C ALA A 133 28.62 -13.55 -26.16
N GLN A 134 28.08 -13.62 -24.94
CA GLN A 134 26.91 -14.41 -24.59
C GLN A 134 25.81 -13.47 -24.08
N SER A 135 24.72 -13.36 -24.86
CA SER A 135 23.50 -12.71 -24.40
C SER A 135 22.81 -13.59 -23.35
N TRP A 136 22.25 -12.97 -22.32
CA TRP A 136 21.54 -13.71 -21.29
C TRP A 136 20.25 -14.26 -21.87
N GLU A 137 20.11 -15.58 -21.86
CA GLU A 137 18.85 -16.24 -22.17
C GLU A 137 17.98 -16.23 -20.90
N TYR A 138 16.70 -15.90 -21.07
CA TYR A 138 15.70 -15.89 -19.99
C TYR A 138 14.57 -16.86 -20.32
N LYS A 139 14.10 -17.56 -19.29
CA LYS A 139 12.85 -18.34 -19.34
C LYS A 139 11.77 -17.60 -18.57
N MET A 140 10.59 -17.50 -19.17
CA MET A 140 9.38 -17.04 -18.48
C MET A 140 8.88 -18.13 -17.53
N GLN A 141 8.79 -17.82 -16.23
CA GLN A 141 8.08 -18.62 -15.25
C GLN A 141 6.94 -17.78 -14.65
N GLY A 142 5.73 -17.96 -15.19
CA GLY A 142 4.57 -17.16 -14.79
C GLY A 142 4.79 -15.68 -15.11
N THR A 143 4.86 -14.84 -14.07
CA THR A 143 5.16 -13.40 -14.15
C THR A 143 6.62 -13.03 -13.82
N THR A 144 7.49 -14.01 -13.57
CA THR A 144 8.89 -13.79 -13.20
C THR A 144 9.84 -14.30 -14.28
N LEU A 145 10.89 -13.53 -14.58
CA LEU A 145 11.96 -13.93 -15.49
C LEU A 145 13.05 -14.67 -14.72
N ARG A 146 13.41 -15.88 -15.17
CA ARG A 146 14.51 -16.65 -14.59
C ARG A 146 15.66 -16.79 -15.61
N PRO A 147 16.93 -16.57 -15.22
CA PRO A 147 18.07 -16.82 -16.11
C PRO A 147 18.10 -18.31 -16.51
N VAL A 148 18.47 -18.60 -17.76
CA VAL A 148 18.58 -19.97 -18.27
C VAL A 148 19.81 -20.69 -17.76
N ASN A 149 20.86 -19.94 -17.40
CA ASN A 149 22.12 -20.48 -16.89
C ASN A 149 22.26 -20.23 -15.37
N ASP A 150 22.93 -21.15 -14.70
CA ASP A 150 23.27 -21.10 -13.26
C ASP A 150 24.38 -20.07 -12.93
N ALA A 151 24.48 -19.00 -13.71
CA ALA A 151 25.42 -17.92 -13.43
C ALA A 151 25.00 -17.27 -12.10
N GLY A 152 25.81 -17.49 -11.06
CA GLY A 152 25.55 -16.95 -9.72
C GLY A 152 25.26 -15.46 -9.81
N GLN A 153 24.15 -15.02 -9.20
CA GLN A 153 23.83 -13.60 -9.12
C GLN A 153 25.03 -12.86 -8.53
N PHE A 154 25.56 -11.90 -9.29
CA PHE A 154 26.65 -11.07 -8.82
C PHE A 154 26.22 -10.41 -7.50
N THR A 155 26.85 -10.82 -6.41
CA THR A 155 26.65 -10.21 -5.11
C THR A 155 27.82 -9.27 -4.91
N ALA A 156 27.57 -7.97 -5.10
CA ALA A 156 28.60 -6.97 -4.83
C ALA A 156 29.05 -7.09 -3.36
N PRO A 157 30.37 -7.16 -3.08
CA PRO A 157 30.85 -7.13 -1.71
C PRO A 157 30.35 -5.85 -1.02
N ARG A 158 29.77 -6.00 0.18
CA ARG A 158 29.28 -4.85 0.94
C ARG A 158 30.47 -3.96 1.33
N PRO A 159 30.40 -2.64 1.06
CA PRO A 159 31.41 -1.71 1.57
C PRO A 159 31.46 -1.80 3.10
N ARG A 160 32.68 -1.89 3.65
CA ARG A 160 32.93 -1.75 5.08
C ARG A 160 33.20 -0.29 5.40
#